data_AF-A0A7K2MU14-F1
#
_entry.id   AF-A0A7K2MU14-F1
#
_cell.length_a   1.000
_cell.length_b   1.000
_cell.length_c   1.000
_cell.angle_alpha   90.00
_cell.angle_beta   90.00
_cell.angle_gamma   90.00
#
_symmetry.space_group_name_H-M   'P 1'
#
loop_
_entity.id
_entity.type
_entity.pdbx_description
1 polymer ?
#
loop_
_entity_poly.entity_id
_entity_poly.type
_entity_poly.pdbx_seq_one_letter_code
_entity_poly.pdbx_strand_id
1 'polypeptide(L)'
;LSAGDLAAGPLLSCGRPFVPGTDSLRAALDCAVLSPTGWAVAVDADGRVIGVVSQQTIGEAIHSAHGAGSPGDERTAEEPADVTKVAP
;
A
#
# COMPACT_ATOMS: atom_id res chain seq x y z
N LEU A 1 6.77 -18.34 21.20
CA LEU A 1 5.33 -18.14 20.96
C LEU A 1 4.74 -19.52 20.66
N SER A 2 3.82 -20.02 21.47
CA SER A 2 3.06 -21.24 21.12
C SER A 2 1.76 -20.79 20.47
N ALA A 3 1.37 -21.42 19.36
CA ALA A 3 0.03 -21.21 18.82
C ALA A 3 -1.00 -21.60 19.90
N GLY A 4 -2.02 -20.76 20.10
CA GLY A 4 -3.17 -21.10 20.91
C GLY A 4 -4.07 -22.10 20.20
N ASP A 5 -5.02 -22.68 20.93
CA ASP A 5 -6.05 -23.52 20.33
C ASP A 5 -7.05 -22.64 19.57
N LEU A 6 -7.36 -23.02 18.32
CA LEU A 6 -8.33 -22.32 17.49
C LEU A 6 -9.57 -23.20 17.36
N ALA A 7 -10.75 -22.63 17.63
CA ALA A 7 -12.00 -23.35 17.45
C ALA A 7 -12.12 -23.83 16.00
N ALA A 8 -12.42 -25.11 15.81
CA ALA A 8 -12.64 -25.71 14.51
C ALA A 8 -13.98 -25.23 13.93
N GLY A 9 -13.96 -24.04 13.33
CA GLY A 9 -15.07 -23.44 12.60
C GLY A 9 -14.77 -23.33 11.11
N PRO A 10 -15.79 -23.00 10.29
CA PRO A 10 -15.59 -22.68 8.88
C PRO A 10 -14.57 -21.55 8.72
N LEU A 11 -13.55 -21.78 7.90
CA LEU A 11 -12.53 -20.78 7.59
C LEU A 11 -12.96 -19.93 6.39
N LEU A 12 -12.67 -18.64 6.44
CA LEU A 12 -12.81 -17.75 5.30
C LEU A 12 -11.55 -17.80 4.45
N SER A 13 -11.71 -17.64 3.13
CA SER A 13 -10.57 -17.43 2.24
C SER A 13 -9.88 -16.10 2.57
N CYS A 14 -8.55 -16.12 2.63
CA CYS A 14 -7.75 -14.90 2.79
C CYS A 14 -7.52 -14.14 1.47
N GLY A 15 -8.11 -14.59 0.36
CA GLY A 15 -7.88 -14.01 -0.96
C GLY A 15 -6.57 -14.47 -1.60
N ARG A 16 -6.11 -13.75 -2.63
CA ARG A 16 -4.79 -13.98 -3.23
C ARG A 16 -3.72 -13.43 -2.27
N PRO A 17 -2.71 -14.22 -1.86
CA PRO A 17 -1.56 -13.68 -1.15
C PRO A 17 -0.68 -12.85 -2.09
N PHE A 18 0.27 -12.11 -1.52
CA PHE A 18 1.31 -11.40 -2.27
C PHE A 18 2.71 -11.81 -1.81
N VAL A 19 3.69 -11.71 -2.70
CA VAL A 19 5.10 -12.02 -2.43
C VAL A 19 5.89 -10.72 -2.26
N PRO A 20 6.30 -10.34 -1.04
CA PRO A 20 7.10 -9.13 -0.84
C PRO A 20 8.39 -9.14 -1.66
N GLY A 21 8.76 -7.98 -2.20
CA GLY A 21 9.94 -7.82 -3.07
C GLY A 21 9.74 -8.30 -4.52
N THR A 22 8.69 -9.05 -4.80
CA THR A 22 8.28 -9.44 -6.17
C THR A 22 7.03 -8.70 -6.60
N ASP A 23 5.98 -8.75 -5.77
CA ASP A 23 4.75 -8.00 -5.99
C ASP A 23 4.91 -6.54 -5.52
N SER A 24 4.22 -5.62 -6.20
CA SER A 24 4.21 -4.20 -5.84
C SER A 24 3.33 -3.91 -4.61
N LEU A 25 3.55 -2.77 -3.95
CA LEU A 25 2.65 -2.28 -2.89
C LEU A 25 1.19 -2.13 -3.35
N ARG A 26 0.98 -1.84 -4.65
CA ARG A 26 -0.37 -1.74 -5.22
C ARG A 26 -1.03 -3.12 -5.32
N ALA A 27 -0.29 -4.14 -5.75
CA ALA A 27 -0.80 -5.51 -5.74
C ALA A 27 -1.12 -5.99 -4.30
N ALA A 28 -0.29 -5.63 -3.32
CA ALA A 28 -0.59 -5.91 -1.91
C ALA A 28 -1.88 -5.19 -1.45
N LEU A 29 -2.11 -3.95 -1.89
CA LEU A 29 -3.34 -3.21 -1.61
C LEU A 29 -4.57 -3.88 -2.21
N ASP A 30 -4.50 -4.31 -3.47
CA ASP A 30 -5.59 -5.01 -4.15
C ASP A 30 -5.95 -6.31 -3.40
N CYS A 31 -4.94 -7.04 -2.89
CA CYS A 31 -5.16 -8.22 -2.07
C CYS A 31 -5.91 -7.89 -0.77
N ALA A 32 -5.57 -6.78 -0.10
CA ALA A 32 -6.28 -6.34 1.11
C ALA A 32 -7.74 -5.94 0.81
N VAL A 33 -7.98 -5.18 -0.27
CA VAL A 33 -9.31 -4.67 -0.66
C VAL A 33 -10.26 -5.80 -1.02
N LEU A 34 -9.77 -6.82 -1.72
CA LEU A 34 -10.58 -7.97 -2.16
C LEU A 34 -10.73 -9.05 -1.07
N SER A 35 -10.00 -8.93 0.04
CA SER A 35 -10.09 -9.87 1.16
C SER A 35 -11.31 -9.59 2.03
N PRO A 36 -12.10 -10.61 2.43
CA PRO A 36 -13.23 -10.44 3.34
C PRO A 36 -12.87 -9.79 4.67
N THR A 37 -11.61 -9.90 5.10
CA THR A 37 -11.13 -9.35 6.37
C THR A 37 -10.48 -7.97 6.21
N GLY A 38 -10.23 -7.50 4.99
CA GLY A 38 -9.50 -6.25 4.75
C GLY A 38 -7.98 -6.34 4.97
N TRP A 39 -7.42 -7.55 5.06
CA TRP A 39 -6.00 -7.80 5.30
C TRP A 39 -5.35 -8.46 4.09
N ALA A 40 -4.12 -8.05 3.77
CA ALA A 40 -3.27 -8.76 2.82
C ALA A 40 -2.36 -9.74 3.55
N VAL A 41 -2.20 -10.94 2.98
CA VAL A 41 -1.31 -11.99 3.48
C VAL A 41 -0.03 -12.01 2.66
N ALA A 42 1.10 -11.81 3.33
CA ALA A 42 2.42 -11.93 2.73
C ALA A 42 2.89 -13.38 2.80
N VAL A 43 3.39 -13.90 1.68
CA VAL A 43 3.99 -15.23 1.60
C VAL A 43 5.42 -15.17 1.05
N ASP A 44 6.23 -16.17 1.37
CA ASP A 44 7.52 -16.39 0.72
C ASP A 44 7.36 -17.02 -0.67
N ALA A 45 8.49 -17.30 -1.33
CA ALA A 45 8.53 -17.91 -2.66
C ALA A 45 7.96 -19.34 -2.70
N ASP A 46 7.93 -20.04 -1.57
CA ASP A 46 7.34 -21.38 -1.41
C ASP A 46 5.85 -21.31 -1.03
N GLY A 47 5.28 -20.10 -0.91
CA GLY A 47 3.89 -19.87 -0.54
C GLY A 47 3.61 -19.97 0.96
N ARG A 48 4.63 -19.99 1.82
CA ARG A 48 4.43 -20.00 3.28
C ARG A 48 4.13 -18.60 3.78
N VAL A 49 3.17 -18.49 4.70
CA VAL A 49 2.79 -17.20 5.31
C VAL A 49 3.95 -16.67 6.16
N ILE A 50 4.36 -15.45 5.86
CA ILE A 50 5.41 -14.72 6.58
C ILE A 50 4.90 -13.46 7.29
N GLY A 51 3.65 -13.05 7.02
CA GLY A 51 3.04 -11.93 7.73
C GLY A 51 1.67 -11.54 7.20
N VAL A 52 1.03 -10.61 7.90
CA VAL A 52 -0.19 -9.93 7.46
C VAL A 52 -0.02 -8.42 7.59
N VAL A 53 -0.67 -7.66 6.72
CA VAL A 53 -0.61 -6.21 6.73
C VAL A 53 -1.98 -5.62 6.44
N SER A 54 -2.32 -4.53 7.14
CA SER A 54 -3.58 -3.84 6.98
C SER A 54 -3.60 -2.98 5.72
N GLN A 55 -4.78 -2.75 5.17
CA GLN A 55 -4.99 -1.80 4.07
C GLN A 55 -4.44 -0.40 4.42
N GLN A 56 -4.65 0.06 5.66
CA GLN A 56 -4.16 1.37 6.13
C GLN A 56 -2.64 1.44 6.06
N THR A 57 -1.94 0.45 6.61
CA THR A 57 -0.47 0.40 6.60
C THR A 57 0.10 0.39 5.18
N ILE A 58 -0.55 -0.33 4.26
CA ILE A 58 -0.15 -0.33 2.84
C ILE A 58 -0.37 1.07 2.23
N GLY A 59 -1.52 1.70 2.49
CA GLY A 59 -1.82 3.06 2.01
C GLY A 59 -0.81 4.09 2.51
N GLU A 60 -0.47 4.04 3.79
CA GLU A 60 0.57 4.89 4.40
C GLU A 60 1.93 4.69 3.73
N ALA A 61 2.33 3.44 3.48
CA ALA A 61 3.58 3.14 2.77
C ALA A 61 3.58 3.69 1.34
N ILE A 62 2.46 3.60 0.62
CA ILE A 62 2.29 4.19 -0.71
C ILE A 62 2.43 5.70 -0.64
N HIS A 63 1.73 6.37 0.27
CA HIS A 63 1.81 7.83 0.42
C HIS A 63 3.22 8.30 0.81
N SER A 64 3.88 7.57 1.72
CA SER A 64 5.26 7.84 2.12
C SER A 64 6.23 7.72 0.93
N ALA A 65 6.10 6.69 0.10
CA ALA A 65 6.93 6.51 -1.08
C ALA A 65 6.77 7.65 -2.11
N HIS A 66 5.57 8.21 -2.25
CA HIS A 66 5.34 9.37 -3.11
C HIS A 66 5.84 10.67 -2.47
N GLY A 67 5.68 10.86 -1.16
CA GLY A 67 6.16 12.04 -0.43
C GLY A 67 7.68 12.13 -0.33
N ALA A 68 8.38 10.99 -0.28
CA ALA A 68 9.85 10.92 -0.29
C ALA A 68 10.46 11.22 -1.68
N GLY A 69 9.64 11.27 -2.73
CA GLY A 69 10.05 11.52 -4.13
C GLY A 69 10.20 12.98 -4.53
N SER A 70 10.03 13.95 -3.60
CA SER A 70 10.31 15.37 -3.86
C SER A 70 11.59 15.89 -3.17
N PRO A 71 12.80 15.52 -3.64
CA PRO A 71 13.92 16.43 -3.66
C PRO A 71 13.91 17.16 -5.02
N GLY A 72 13.18 18.28 -5.12
CA GLY A 72 13.22 19.14 -6.30
C GLY A 72 11.87 19.39 -7.00
N ASP A 73 11.02 20.19 -6.37
CA ASP A 73 10.31 21.24 -7.11
C ASP A 73 11.03 22.56 -6.85
N GLU A 74 12.34 22.58 -7.14
CA GLU A 74 13.07 23.79 -7.49
C GLU A 74 12.96 23.95 -9.02
N ARG A 75 11.73 24.11 -9.53
CA ARG A 75 11.57 24.83 -10.78
C ARG A 75 11.61 26.31 -10.46
N THR A 76 12.83 26.84 -10.62
CA THR A 76 13.13 28.13 -11.21
C THR A 76 12.20 29.27 -10.81
N ALA A 77 12.73 30.16 -9.96
CA ALA A 77 12.39 31.57 -10.04
C ALA A 77 12.68 32.05 -11.47
N GLU A 78 11.72 31.89 -12.37
CA GLU A 78 11.61 32.65 -13.60
C GLU A 78 10.57 33.73 -13.33
N GLU A 79 11.09 34.96 -13.33
CA GLU A 79 10.46 36.27 -13.39
C GLU A 79 8.93 36.33 -13.58
N PRO A 80 8.20 37.18 -12.81
CA PRO A 80 6.76 37.23 -12.88
C PRO A 80 6.30 37.80 -14.23
N ALA A 81 5.88 36.92 -15.13
CA ALA A 81 5.15 37.31 -16.33
C ALA A 81 3.82 37.93 -15.92
N ASP A 82 3.69 39.21 -16.28
CA ASP A 82 2.48 40.04 -16.29
C ASP A 82 1.25 39.22 -16.70
N VAL A 83 0.40 38.88 -15.74
CA VAL A 83 -1.00 38.55 -16.00
C VAL A 83 -1.76 39.85 -15.87
N THR A 84 -1.88 40.52 -17.01
CA THR A 84 -2.76 41.66 -17.22
C THR A 84 -4.13 41.39 -16.59
N LYS A 85 -4.44 42.21 -15.58
CA LYS A 85 -5.72 42.38 -14.90
C LYS A 85 -6.87 42.50 -15.90
N VAL A 86 -7.76 41.50 -15.96
CA VAL A 86 -9.11 41.71 -16.51
C VAL A 86 -10.00 42.25 -15.40
N ALA A 87 -10.30 43.54 -15.51
CA ALA A 87 -11.41 44.23 -14.85
C ALA A 87 -11.80 45.43 -15.74
N PRO A 88 -13.01 45.99 -15.61
CA PRO A 88 -14.10 45.65 -14.70
C PRO A 88 -15.28 44.92 -15.35
#